data_AF-A0A4Y8CAS4-F1
#
_entry.id   AF-A0A4Y8CAS4-F1
#
_cell.length_a   1.000
_cell.length_b   1.000
_cell.length_c   1.000
_cell.angle_alpha   90.00
_cell.angle_beta   90.00
_cell.angle_gamma   90.00
#
_symmetry.space_group_name_H-M   'P 1'
#
loop_
_entity.id
_entity.type
_entity.pdbx_description
1 polymer ?
#
loop_
_entity_poly.entity_id
_entity_poly.type
_entity_poly.pdbx_seq_one_letter_code
_entity_poly.pdbx_strand_id
1 'polypeptide(L)'
;MRTKYFKFLAYFSFIISLIYGFYHIIKAFDFVKEAYIYTGIFALIFLNLSLLFSLLKFKKTKNYPKILGIFAAFWAILHFLNYFIFDRNAQISRLFDDISHRL
;
A
#
# COMPACT_ATOMS: atom_id res chain seq x y z
N MET A 1 -1.56 -19.82 20.85
CA MET A 1 -1.27 -18.39 20.61
C MET A 1 -2.51 -17.52 20.88
N ARG A 2 -2.36 -16.50 21.73
CA ARG A 2 -3.42 -15.56 22.13
C ARG A 2 -3.70 -14.55 21.00
N THR A 3 -4.94 -14.16 20.77
CA THR A 3 -5.38 -13.27 19.66
C THR A 3 -4.60 -11.94 19.58
N LYS A 4 -4.07 -11.46 20.71
CA LYS A 4 -3.22 -10.25 20.79
C LYS A 4 -1.95 -10.33 19.94
N TYR A 5 -1.33 -11.52 19.83
CA TYR A 5 -0.08 -11.68 19.08
C TYR A 5 -0.27 -11.51 17.58
N PHE A 6 -1.44 -11.91 17.06
CA PHE A 6 -1.78 -11.73 15.65
C PHE A 6 -1.95 -10.24 15.31
N LYS A 7 -2.66 -9.47 16.14
CA LYS A 7 -2.75 -8.01 15.92
C LYS A 7 -1.38 -7.36 15.94
N PHE A 8 -0.54 -7.72 16.93
CA PHE A 8 0.83 -7.24 17.01
C PHE A 8 1.62 -7.57 15.74
N LEU A 9 1.51 -8.80 15.23
CA LEU A 9 2.18 -9.22 13.99
C LEU A 9 1.76 -8.38 12.77
N ALA A 10 0.48 -8.05 12.65
CA ALA A 10 -0.02 -7.20 11.56
C ALA A 10 0.54 -5.76 11.66
N TYR A 11 0.57 -5.16 12.85
CA TYR A 11 1.19 -3.85 13.02
C TYR A 11 2.70 -3.89 12.80
N PHE A 12 3.35 -4.96 13.26
CA PHE A 12 4.78 -5.16 13.06
C PHE A 12 5.15 -5.29 11.58
N SER A 13 4.36 -6.04 10.79
CA SER A 13 4.58 -6.12 9.34
C SER A 13 4.37 -4.78 8.65
N PHE A 14 3.41 -3.96 9.11
CA PHE A 14 3.25 -2.60 8.62
C PHE A 14 4.47 -1.73 8.93
N ILE A 15 4.98 -1.75 10.16
CA ILE A 15 6.20 -1.01 10.52
C ILE A 15 7.40 -1.44 9.66
N ILE A 16 7.59 -2.74 9.44
CA ILE A 16 8.64 -3.25 8.55
C ILE A 16 8.46 -2.70 7.13
N SER A 17 7.23 -2.69 6.61
CA SER A 17 6.97 -2.14 5.27
C SER A 17 7.36 -0.66 5.17
N LEU A 18 7.09 0.13 6.21
CA LEU A 18 7.47 1.54 6.26
C LEU A 18 8.99 1.69 6.26
N ILE A 19 9.68 1.01 7.18
CA ILE A 19 11.15 1.09 7.31
C ILE A 19 11.81 0.68 5.98
N TYR A 20 11.38 -0.45 5.40
CA TYR A 20 11.95 -0.96 4.17
C TYR A 20 11.66 -0.03 2.98
N GLY A 21 10.41 0.40 2.81
CA GLY A 21 10.02 1.30 1.73
C GLY A 21 10.76 2.63 1.79
N PHE A 22 10.76 3.30 2.94
CA PHE A 22 11.45 4.59 3.09
C PHE A 22 12.97 4.45 2.99
N TYR A 23 13.56 3.36 3.49
CA TYR A 23 15.00 3.12 3.34
C TYR A 23 15.41 3.07 1.86
N HIS A 24 14.66 2.36 1.03
CA HIS A 24 14.95 2.28 -0.40
C HIS A 24 14.70 3.61 -1.13
N ILE A 25 13.61 4.31 -0.82
CA ILE A 25 13.29 5.60 -1.43
C ILE A 25 14.37 6.65 -1.13
N ILE A 26 14.86 6.74 0.11
CA ILE A 26 15.85 7.75 0.52
C ILE A 26 17.22 7.47 -0.12
N LYS A 27 17.57 6.22 -0.39
CA LYS A 27 18.83 5.85 -1.03
C LYS A 27 18.77 5.86 -2.56
N ALA A 28 17.58 6.07 -3.13
CA ALA A 28 17.40 6.05 -4.57
C ALA A 28 18.02 7.27 -5.24
N PHE A 29 18.63 7.06 -6.40
CA PHE A 29 19.02 8.16 -7.29
C PHE A 29 17.78 8.86 -7.87
N ASP A 30 16.78 8.08 -8.28
CA ASP A 30 15.46 8.57 -8.71
C ASP A 30 14.41 8.23 -7.65
N PHE A 31 14.19 9.18 -6.73
CA PHE A 31 13.28 8.98 -5.61
C PHE A 31 11.82 8.83 -6.05
N VAL A 32 11.41 9.50 -7.14
CA VAL A 32 10.02 9.49 -7.62
C VAL A 32 9.67 8.11 -8.14
N LYS A 33 10.55 7.54 -8.96
CA LYS A 33 10.37 6.21 -9.52
C LYS A 33 10.36 5.13 -8.44
N GLU A 34 11.30 5.18 -7.50
CA GLU A 34 11.34 4.20 -6.41
C GLU A 34 10.17 4.35 -5.44
N ALA A 35 9.75 5.58 -5.14
CA ALA A 35 8.54 5.82 -4.36
C ALA A 35 7.31 5.24 -5.05
N TYR A 36 7.16 5.40 -6.36
CA TYR A 36 6.09 4.79 -7.14
C TYR A 36 6.09 3.26 -7.00
N ILE A 37 7.25 2.63 -7.19
CA ILE A 37 7.41 1.17 -7.17
C ILE A 37 7.08 0.60 -5.79
N TYR A 38 7.74 1.06 -4.73
CA TYR A 38 7.60 0.46 -3.40
C TYR A 38 6.22 0.73 -2.78
N THR A 39 5.65 1.92 -2.99
CA THR A 39 4.28 2.19 -2.54
C THR A 39 3.26 1.27 -3.24
N GLY A 40 3.45 1.01 -4.54
CA GLY A 40 2.62 0.08 -5.30
C GLY A 40 2.76 -1.37 -4.83
N ILE A 41 3.99 -1.85 -4.66
CA ILE A 41 4.27 -3.22 -4.18
C ILE A 41 3.61 -3.45 -2.80
N PHE A 42 3.80 -2.54 -1.85
CA PHE A 42 3.21 -2.71 -0.52
C PHE A 42 1.69 -2.61 -0.53
N ALA A 43 1.10 -1.72 -1.33
CA ALA A 43 -0.34 -1.66 -1.52
C ALA A 43 -0.89 -3.02 -1.99
N LEU A 44 -0.26 -3.63 -3.00
CA LEU A 44 -0.65 -4.93 -3.54
C LEU A 44 -0.46 -6.06 -2.52
N ILE A 45 0.66 -6.10 -1.80
CA ILE A 45 0.91 -7.13 -0.77
C ILE A 45 -0.18 -7.09 0.30
N PHE A 46 -0.46 -5.93 0.87
CA PHE A 46 -1.46 -5.80 1.92
C PHE A 46 -2.89 -6.05 1.42
N LEU A 47 -3.19 -5.64 0.18
CA LEU A 47 -4.49 -5.91 -0.44
C LEU A 47 -4.71 -7.42 -0.61
N ASN A 48 -3.74 -8.13 -1.20
CA ASN A 48 -3.85 -9.57 -1.42
C ASN A 48 -3.94 -10.34 -0.11
N LEU A 49 -3.17 -9.95 0.92
CA LEU A 49 -3.29 -10.54 2.25
C LEU A 49 -4.68 -10.26 2.85
N SER A 50 -5.19 -9.03 2.75
CA SER A 50 -6.54 -8.68 3.20
C SER A 50 -7.61 -9.58 2.58
N LEU A 51 -7.56 -9.75 1.25
CA LEU A 51 -8.46 -10.61 0.49
C LEU A 51 -8.34 -12.08 0.93
N LEU A 52 -7.11 -12.60 1.05
CA LEU A 52 -6.85 -13.96 1.50
C LEU A 52 -7.49 -14.25 2.86
N PHE A 53 -7.29 -13.36 3.84
CA PHE A 53 -7.86 -13.51 5.17
C PHE A 53 -9.39 -13.33 5.19
N SER A 54 -9.94 -12.54 4.26
CA SER A 54 -11.39 -12.35 4.10
C SER A 54 -12.07 -13.60 3.57
N LEU A 55 -11.45 -14.26 2.59
CA LEU A 55 -11.95 -15.48 1.97
C LEU A 55 -11.87 -16.69 2.90
N LEU A 56 -10.73 -16.88 3.58
CA LEU A 56 -10.50 -18.06 4.42
C LEU A 56 -11.15 -17.98 5.81
N LYS A 57 -11.57 -16.78 6.26
CA LYS A 57 -12.38 -16.56 7.48
C LYS A 57 -11.83 -17.22 8.76
N PHE A 58 -10.51 -17.18 8.96
CA PHE A 58 -9.89 -17.77 10.15
C PHE A 58 -10.37 -17.13 11.47
N LYS A 59 -10.84 -17.94 12.43
CA LYS A 59 -11.38 -17.47 13.72
C LYS A 59 -10.41 -16.57 14.51
N LYS A 60 -9.11 -16.88 14.49
CA LYS A 60 -8.07 -16.17 15.27
C LYS A 60 -7.63 -14.85 14.63
N THR A 61 -7.87 -14.66 13.34
CA THR A 61 -7.46 -13.47 12.57
C THR A 61 -8.65 -12.75 11.93
N LYS A 62 -9.85 -12.85 12.52
CA LYS A 62 -11.08 -12.22 12.01
C LYS A 62 -10.98 -10.70 11.74
N ASN A 63 -10.06 -10.01 12.41
CA ASN A 63 -9.82 -8.58 12.23
C ASN A 63 -8.79 -8.26 11.14
N TYR A 64 -8.04 -9.25 10.63
CA TYR A 64 -7.00 -9.04 9.63
C TYR A 64 -7.49 -8.41 8.33
N PRO A 65 -8.63 -8.84 7.74
CA PRO A 65 -9.10 -8.23 6.49
C PRO A 65 -9.25 -6.71 6.62
N LYS A 66 -9.85 -6.25 7.72
CA LYS A 66 -9.99 -4.82 7.98
C LYS A 66 -8.64 -4.13 8.19
N ILE A 67 -7.78 -4.68 9.04
CA ILE A 67 -6.48 -4.05 9.38
C ILE A 67 -5.57 -3.99 8.16
N LEU A 68 -5.40 -5.10 7.45
CA LEU A 68 -4.56 -5.19 6.25
C LEU A 68 -5.14 -4.35 5.10
N GLY A 69 -6.47 -4.28 4.98
CA GLY A 69 -7.13 -3.39 4.02
C GLY A 69 -6.82 -1.91 4.27
N ILE A 70 -6.76 -1.48 5.53
CA ILE A 70 -6.35 -0.11 5.89
C ILE A 70 -4.89 0.14 5.51
N PHE A 71 -3.99 -0.83 5.74
CA PHE A 71 -2.58 -0.71 5.32
C PHE A 71 -2.43 -0.65 3.81
N ALA A 72 -3.21 -1.46 3.07
CA ALA A 72 -3.26 -1.41 1.63
C ALA A 72 -3.71 -0.03 1.13
N ALA A 73 -4.79 0.52 1.71
CA ALA A 73 -5.29 1.84 1.37
C ALA A 73 -4.27 2.94 1.65
N PHE A 74 -3.55 2.87 2.78
CA PHE A 74 -2.47 3.81 3.09
C PHE A 74 -1.40 3.84 1.97
N TRP A 75 -0.87 2.67 1.60
CA TRP A 75 0.14 2.57 0.56
C TRP A 75 -0.41 2.94 -0.84
N ALA A 76 -1.67 2.60 -1.13
CA ALA A 76 -2.32 2.98 -2.39
C ALA A 76 -2.52 4.49 -2.52
N ILE A 77 -2.85 5.19 -1.43
CA ILE A 77 -2.93 6.65 -1.41
C ILE A 77 -1.55 7.25 -1.70
N LEU A 78 -0.49 6.76 -1.07
CA LEU A 78 0.87 7.24 -1.36
C LEU A 78 1.27 6.98 -2.82
N HIS A 79 0.95 5.80 -3.35
CA HIS A 79 1.19 5.45 -4.74
C HIS A 79 0.47 6.39 -5.71
N PHE A 80 -0.83 6.63 -5.46
CA PHE A 80 -1.62 7.56 -6.25
C PHE A 80 -1.10 8.99 -6.15
N LEU A 81 -0.74 9.46 -4.95
CA LEU A 81 -0.18 10.81 -4.76
C LEU A 81 1.14 10.99 -5.51
N ASN A 82 2.02 9.98 -5.49
CA ASN A 82 3.27 10.02 -6.24
C ASN A 82 3.00 10.18 -7.74
N TYR A 83 2.11 9.35 -8.30
CA TYR A 83 1.67 9.46 -9.68
C TYR A 83 1.03 10.82 -10.01
N PHE A 84 0.08 11.25 -9.18
CA PHE A 84 -0.68 12.47 -9.42
C PHE A 84 0.18 13.73 -9.33
N ILE A 85 1.09 13.80 -8.37
CA ILE A 85 1.95 14.97 -8.17
C ILE A 85 3.06 15.00 -9.21
N PHE A 86 3.78 13.89 -9.41
CA PHE A 86 4.99 13.90 -10.23
C PHE A 86 4.74 13.63 -11.72
N ASP A 87 3.80 12.74 -12.08
CA ASP A 87 3.53 12.44 -13.49
C ASP A 87 2.42 13.35 -14.06
N ARG A 88 1.45 13.73 -13.22
CA ARG A 88 0.33 14.60 -13.64
C ARG A 88 0.48 16.05 -13.22
N ASN A 89 1.60 16.43 -12.60
CA ASN A 89 1.87 17.80 -12.12
C ASN A 89 0.74 18.36 -11.24
N ALA A 90 0.05 17.50 -10.49
CA ALA A 90 -1.14 17.80 -9.70
C ALA A 90 -2.29 18.44 -10.50
N GLN A 91 -2.34 18.23 -11.82
CA GLN A 91 -3.41 18.74 -12.68
C GLN A 91 -4.51 17.68 -12.85
N ILE A 92 -5.70 18.00 -12.34
CA ILE A 92 -6.88 17.13 -12.42
C ILE A 92 -7.28 16.86 -13.88
N SER A 93 -7.16 17.85 -14.78
CA SER A 93 -7.45 17.68 -16.20
C SER A 93 -6.58 16.59 -16.83
N ARG A 94 -5.26 16.65 -16.62
CA ARG A 94 -4.31 15.64 -17.13
C ARG A 94 -4.57 14.23 -16.59
N LEU A 95 -5.07 14.13 -15.35
CA LEU A 95 -5.47 12.86 -14.77
C LEU A 95 -6.69 12.29 -15.51
N PHE A 96 -7.73 13.11 -15.71
CA PHE A 96 -8.93 12.68 -16.43
C PHE A 96 -8.66 12.35 -17.89
N ASP A 97 -7.84 13.14 -18.58
CA ASP A 97 -7.43 12.87 -19.97
C ASP A 97 -6.72 11.51 -20.08
N ASP A 98 -5.84 11.19 -19.13
CA ASP A 98 -5.14 9.91 -19.15
C ASP A 98 -6.05 8.73 -18.81
N ILE A 99 -7.00 8.91 -17.90
CA ILE A 99 -8.01 7.88 -17.59
C ILE A 99 -8.92 7.64 -18.80
N SER A 100 -9.36 8.69 -19.48
CA SER A 100 -10.29 8.60 -20.62
C SER A 100 -9.62 8.04 -21.88
N HIS A 101 -8.33 8.27 -22.08
CA HIS A 101 -7.59 7.75 -23.23
C HIS A 101 -7.02 6.34 -23.05
N ARG A 102 -6.98 5.82 -21.82
CA ARG A 102 -6.50 4.46 -21.51
C ARG A 102 -7.61 3.44 -21.22
N LEU A 103 -8.86 3.90 -21.12
CA LEU A 103 -10.08 3.07 -21.08
C LEU A 103 -10.58 2.78 -22.49
#